data_AF-A0A5M9M6T6-F1
#
_entry.id   AF-A0A5M9M6T6-F1
#
_cell.length_a   1.000
_cell.length_b   1.000
_cell.length_c   1.000
_cell.angle_alpha   90.00
_cell.angle_beta   90.00
_cell.angle_gamma   90.00
#
_symmetry.space_group_name_H-M   'P 1'
#
loop_
_entity.id
_entity.type
_entity.pdbx_description
1 polymer ?
#
loop_
_entity_poly.entity_id
_entity_poly.type
_entity_poly.pdbx_seq_one_letter_code
_entity_poly.pdbx_strand_id
1 'polypeptide(L)'
;MYLMEPVVAEPWKRMNEFVAYARHEHEVGRFVLVSGTSAQPGKPGMGMVWKNFLQTGVDFCVLRPSWFMATLPVVLYLSRRARALTRQTENLSEESPGSVIKDHSKIYTACGAGRIPFVCATDIAAVAFHALTDTKSHNYNRTSDL
;
A
#
# COMPACT_ATOMS: atom_id res chain seq x y z
N MET A 1 -3.49 11.76 -9.13
CA MET A 1 -4.53 10.79 -8.73
C MET A 1 -3.90 9.64 -7.94
N TYR A 2 -4.50 9.24 -6.82
CA TYR A 2 -4.01 8.16 -5.94
C TYR A 2 -4.79 6.86 -6.22
N LEU A 3 -4.08 5.74 -6.35
CA LEU A 3 -4.63 4.44 -6.74
C LEU A 3 -4.25 3.36 -5.71
N MET A 4 -5.27 2.62 -5.28
CA MET A 4 -5.17 1.43 -4.43
C MET A 4 -5.68 0.21 -5.18
N GLU A 5 -5.12 -0.95 -4.87
CA GLU A 5 -5.51 -2.22 -5.47
C GLU A 5 -6.94 -2.61 -5.06
N PRO A 6 -7.86 -2.85 -6.03
CA PRO A 6 -9.18 -3.38 -5.74
C PRO A 6 -9.13 -4.88 -5.44
N VAL A 7 -10.04 -5.36 -4.58
CA VAL A 7 -10.17 -6.78 -4.19
C VAL A 7 -10.94 -7.56 -5.26
N VAL A 8 -10.34 -7.73 -6.42
CA VAL A 8 -10.91 -8.47 -7.57
C VAL A 8 -9.84 -9.35 -8.23
N ALA A 9 -10.28 -10.32 -9.04
CA ALA A 9 -9.35 -11.08 -9.87
C ALA A 9 -8.69 -10.17 -10.93
N GLU A 10 -7.38 -10.34 -11.13
CA GLU A 10 -6.58 -9.58 -12.08
C GLU A 10 -6.79 -8.05 -12.03
N PRO A 11 -6.55 -7.42 -10.86
CA PRO A 11 -6.96 -6.04 -10.60
C PRO A 11 -6.35 -5.01 -11.56
N TRP A 12 -5.19 -5.32 -12.14
CA TRP A 12 -4.51 -4.46 -13.11
C TRP A 12 -5.31 -4.21 -14.39
N LYS A 13 -6.22 -5.10 -14.79
CA LYS A 13 -7.04 -4.91 -16.00
C LYS A 13 -7.93 -3.69 -15.85
N ARG A 14 -8.73 -3.64 -14.78
CA ARG A 14 -9.64 -2.52 -14.48
C ARG A 14 -8.88 -1.24 -14.14
N MET A 15 -7.76 -1.35 -13.43
CA MET A 15 -6.95 -0.18 -13.12
C MET A 15 -6.34 0.44 -14.38
N ASN A 16 -5.89 -0.35 -15.35
CA ASN A 16 -5.36 0.18 -16.60
C ASN A 16 -6.44 0.84 -17.46
N GLU A 17 -7.64 0.25 -17.53
CA GLU A 17 -8.82 0.87 -18.17
C GLU A 17 -9.13 2.22 -17.51
N PHE A 18 -9.14 2.26 -16.18
CA PHE A 18 -9.39 3.49 -15.42
C PHE A 18 -8.31 4.55 -15.64
N VAL A 19 -7.03 4.16 -15.67
CA VAL A 19 -5.92 5.07 -15.98
C VAL A 19 -6.08 5.65 -17.38
N ALA A 20 -6.41 4.83 -18.38
CA ALA A 20 -6.66 5.30 -19.74
C ALA A 20 -7.82 6.31 -19.76
N TYR A 21 -8.96 5.97 -19.14
CA TYR A 21 -10.11 6.85 -19.00
C TYR A 21 -9.75 8.19 -18.34
N ALA A 22 -9.08 8.17 -17.18
CA ALA A 22 -8.71 9.38 -16.45
C ALA A 22 -7.76 10.28 -17.25
N ARG A 23 -6.87 9.70 -18.07
CA ARG A 23 -5.99 10.46 -18.95
C ARG A 23 -6.73 11.08 -20.13
N HIS A 24 -7.61 10.33 -20.77
CA HIS A 24 -8.27 10.76 -22.01
C HIS A 24 -9.42 11.72 -21.75
N GLU A 25 -10.25 11.44 -20.75
CA GLU A 25 -11.47 12.20 -20.47
C GLU A 25 -11.25 13.35 -19.49
N HIS A 26 -10.23 13.26 -18.64
CA HIS A 26 -9.97 14.23 -17.55
C HIS A 26 -8.54 14.76 -17.53
N GLU A 27 -7.74 14.46 -18.56
CA GLU A 27 -6.36 14.97 -18.74
C GLU A 27 -5.45 14.74 -17.52
N VAL A 28 -5.69 13.68 -16.75
CA VAL A 28 -4.90 13.38 -15.54
C VAL A 28 -3.47 13.02 -15.94
N GLY A 29 -2.51 13.90 -15.63
CA GLY A 29 -1.10 13.71 -15.97
C GLY A 29 -0.26 12.92 -14.96
N ARG A 30 -0.72 12.83 -13.69
CA ARG A 30 0.08 12.28 -12.57
C ARG A 30 -0.65 11.25 -11.73
N PHE A 31 0.01 10.13 -11.45
CA PHE A 31 -0.53 9.01 -10.68
C PHE A 31 0.37 8.60 -9.51
N VAL A 32 -0.23 8.15 -8.41
CA VAL A 32 0.48 7.46 -7.32
C VAL A 32 -0.17 6.11 -7.12
N LEU A 33 0.62 5.04 -7.21
CA LEU A 33 0.15 3.66 -7.09
C LEU A 33 0.73 3.00 -5.85
N VAL A 34 -0.11 2.40 -5.02
CA VAL A 34 0.33 1.54 -3.93
C VAL A 34 0.36 0.08 -4.39
N SER A 35 1.50 -0.59 -4.26
CA SER A 35 1.68 -1.97 -4.76
C SER A 35 2.31 -2.96 -3.80
N GLY A 36 3.00 -2.49 -2.77
CA GLY A 36 3.73 -3.34 -1.82
C GLY A 36 5.18 -3.66 -2.23
N THR A 37 5.97 -4.18 -1.28
CA THR A 37 7.42 -4.41 -1.45
C THR A 37 7.76 -5.47 -2.49
N SER A 38 6.91 -6.46 -2.75
CA SER A 38 7.18 -7.53 -3.72
C SER A 38 6.93 -7.11 -5.18
N ALA A 39 6.26 -5.98 -5.41
CA ALA A 39 5.89 -5.54 -6.75
C ALA A 39 7.13 -5.23 -7.61
N GLN A 40 7.11 -5.73 -8.84
CA GLN A 40 8.12 -5.46 -9.86
C GLN A 40 7.42 -5.11 -11.18
N PRO A 41 8.00 -4.23 -12.02
CA PRO A 41 7.40 -3.87 -13.30
C PRO A 41 7.13 -5.10 -14.17
N GLY A 42 5.93 -5.19 -14.73
CA GLY A 42 5.52 -6.25 -15.66
C GLY A 42 5.24 -7.62 -15.03
N LYS A 43 5.33 -7.76 -13.70
CA LYS A 43 4.85 -8.97 -13.01
C LYS A 43 3.33 -8.90 -12.76
N PRO A 44 2.62 -10.05 -12.71
CA PRO A 44 1.19 -10.08 -12.37
C PRO A 44 0.88 -9.32 -11.08
N GLY A 45 -0.30 -8.70 -11.04
CA GLY A 45 -0.67 -7.75 -9.98
C GLY A 45 -0.35 -6.31 -10.39
N MET A 46 0.02 -5.50 -9.41
CA MET A 46 0.30 -4.06 -9.60
C MET A 46 1.53 -3.78 -10.48
N GLY A 47 2.40 -4.77 -10.70
CA GLY A 47 3.50 -4.68 -11.65
C GLY A 47 3.05 -4.39 -13.08
N MET A 48 1.88 -4.89 -13.48
CA MET A 48 1.29 -4.63 -14.80
C MET A 48 0.77 -3.20 -14.94
N VAL A 49 0.24 -2.60 -13.87
CA VAL A 49 -0.16 -1.18 -13.86
C VAL A 49 1.08 -0.28 -13.93
N TRP A 50 2.12 -0.65 -13.20
CA TRP A 50 3.39 0.06 -13.28
C TRP A 50 4.02 -0.02 -14.69
N LYS A 51 3.99 -1.20 -15.33
CA LYS A 51 4.42 -1.33 -16.73
C LYS A 51 3.63 -0.37 -17.65
N ASN A 52 2.32 -0.25 -17.43
CA ASN A 52 1.49 0.69 -18.19
C ASN A 52 1.92 2.16 -17.99
N PHE A 53 2.30 2.58 -16.78
CA PHE A 53 2.83 3.93 -16.56
C PHE A 53 4.14 4.18 -17.31
N LEU A 54 5.06 3.21 -17.29
CA LEU A 54 6.31 3.30 -18.05
C LEU A 54 6.06 3.43 -19.56
N GLN A 55 5.06 2.71 -20.09
CA GLN A 55 4.74 2.73 -21.51
C GLN A 55 3.99 4.00 -21.94
N THR A 56 3.12 4.53 -21.08
CA THR A 56 2.32 5.73 -21.37
C THR A 56 3.07 7.04 -21.14
N GLY A 57 4.19 7.00 -20.41
CA GLY A 57 5.02 8.17 -20.13
C GLY A 57 4.35 9.19 -19.20
N VAL A 58 3.37 8.76 -18.40
CA VAL A 58 2.77 9.62 -17.37
C VAL A 58 3.76 9.95 -16.27
N ASP A 59 3.52 11.03 -15.53
CA ASP A 59 4.16 11.21 -14.24
C ASP A 59 3.60 10.18 -13.26
N PHE A 60 4.47 9.50 -12.54
CA PHE A 60 4.04 8.52 -11.55
C PHE A 60 4.95 8.42 -10.33
N CYS A 61 4.40 7.90 -9.24
CA CYS A 61 5.18 7.35 -8.13
C CYS A 61 4.59 5.99 -7.74
N VAL A 62 5.44 4.98 -7.55
CA VAL A 62 4.99 3.68 -7.03
C VAL A 62 5.43 3.55 -5.58
N LEU A 63 4.46 3.60 -4.68
CA LEU A 63 4.67 3.33 -3.27
C LEU A 63 4.75 1.82 -3.06
N ARG A 64 5.84 1.40 -2.43
CA ARG A 64 6.13 0.00 -2.09
C ARG A 64 6.24 -0.15 -0.57
N PRO A 65 5.16 0.17 0.18
CA PRO A 65 5.19 -0.01 1.63
C PRO A 65 5.42 -1.48 1.95
N SER A 66 6.08 -1.71 3.08
CA SER A 66 6.17 -3.04 3.69
C SER A 66 4.84 -3.42 4.32
N TRP A 67 4.85 -4.29 5.33
CA TRP A 67 3.63 -4.65 6.04
C TRP A 67 2.99 -3.42 6.70
N PHE A 68 1.69 -3.26 6.53
CA PHE A 68 0.95 -2.22 7.21
C PHE A 68 0.95 -2.49 8.71
N MET A 69 1.08 -1.46 9.55
CA MET A 69 0.83 -1.59 10.99
C MET A 69 -0.59 -2.11 11.26
N ALA A 70 -1.54 -1.84 10.35
CA ALA A 70 -2.91 -2.37 10.41
C ALA A 70 -3.01 -3.89 10.20
N THR A 71 -1.94 -4.54 9.73
CA THR A 71 -1.86 -6.00 9.58
C THR A 71 -1.29 -6.69 10.82
N LEU A 72 -0.93 -5.95 11.88
CA LEU A 72 -0.52 -6.50 13.17
C LEU A 72 -1.49 -6.12 14.30
N PRO A 73 -2.00 -7.10 15.08
CA PRO A 73 -2.78 -6.85 16.29
C PRO A 73 -1.90 -6.43 17.50
N VAL A 74 -0.84 -5.62 17.32
CA VAL A 74 0.13 -5.34 18.41
C VAL A 74 0.74 -3.93 18.32
N VAL A 75 -0.08 -2.89 18.37
CA VAL A 75 0.40 -1.55 18.79
C VAL A 75 -0.45 -0.93 19.91
N LEU A 76 -1.59 -1.50 20.30
CA LEU A 76 -2.49 -0.85 21.27
C LEU A 76 -2.99 -1.76 22.41
N TYR A 77 -2.06 -2.49 23.04
CA TYR A 77 -2.26 -2.90 24.45
C TYR A 77 -1.15 -2.41 25.39
N LEU A 78 -0.42 -1.37 25.00
CA LEU A 78 0.43 -0.60 25.91
C LEU A 78 -0.18 0.78 26.11
N SER A 79 -1.29 0.83 26.85
CA SER A 79 -1.71 1.98 27.67
C SER A 79 -3.10 1.69 28.24
N ARG A 80 -3.19 1.30 29.51
CA ARG A 80 -4.45 1.24 30.28
C ARG A 80 -5.13 2.63 30.46
N ARG A 81 -4.92 3.61 29.57
CA ARG A 81 -5.40 4.99 29.74
C ARG A 81 -5.84 5.76 28.49
N ALA A 82 -5.98 5.13 27.32
CA ALA A 82 -6.43 5.83 26.11
C ALA A 82 -7.73 5.25 25.53
N ARG A 83 -8.82 5.27 26.31
CA ARG A 83 -10.18 5.09 25.77
C ARG A 83 -10.67 6.46 25.27
N ALA A 84 -10.35 6.86 24.05
CA ALA A 84 -11.06 7.96 23.38
C ALA A 84 -10.84 8.11 21.86
N LEU A 85 -9.81 7.52 21.23
CA LEU A 85 -9.45 7.93 19.85
C LEU A 85 -9.18 6.78 18.86
N THR A 86 -9.99 5.74 18.87
CA THR A 86 -9.90 4.66 17.87
C THR A 86 -11.29 4.26 17.39
N ARG A 87 -11.86 5.08 16.49
CA ARG A 87 -13.03 4.76 15.66
C ARG A 87 -12.69 4.75 14.17
N GLN A 88 -11.59 4.09 13.83
CA GLN A 88 -11.24 3.62 12.48
C GLN A 88 -10.67 2.21 12.66
N THR A 89 -11.52 1.29 13.11
CA THR A 89 -11.23 -0.14 13.14
C THR A 89 -11.39 -0.66 11.71
N GLU A 90 -10.31 -0.62 10.95
CA GLU A 90 -10.27 -1.27 9.64
C GLU A 90 -9.35 -2.51 9.75
N ASN A 91 -9.96 -3.68 9.54
CA ASN A 91 -9.35 -5.01 9.35
C ASN A 91 -8.93 -5.89 10.55
N LEU A 92 -9.42 -5.70 11.78
CA LEU A 92 -9.24 -6.69 12.86
C LEU A 92 -10.50 -7.02 13.66
N SER A 93 -11.68 -6.98 13.01
CA SER A 93 -12.91 -7.55 13.57
C SER A 93 -13.07 -9.06 13.33
N GLU A 94 -12.20 -9.70 12.54
CA GLU A 94 -12.22 -11.17 12.37
C GLU A 94 -11.41 -11.87 13.47
N GLU A 95 -12.10 -12.11 14.58
CA GLU A 95 -12.01 -13.12 15.66
C GLU A 95 -10.70 -13.84 16.09
N SER A 96 -9.57 -13.81 15.37
CA SER A 96 -8.49 -14.79 15.59
C SER A 96 -7.32 -14.36 16.49
N PRO A 97 -6.74 -13.14 16.43
CA PRO A 97 -5.51 -12.87 17.19
C PRO A 97 -5.72 -12.44 18.65
N GLY A 98 -6.91 -11.93 18.98
CA GLY A 98 -7.20 -11.33 20.28
C GLY A 98 -7.20 -12.33 21.44
N SER A 99 -7.69 -13.55 21.21
CA SER A 99 -7.70 -14.63 22.21
C SER A 99 -6.28 -15.10 22.51
N VAL A 100 -5.43 -15.28 21.50
CA VAL A 100 -4.06 -15.78 21.68
C VAL A 100 -3.20 -14.85 22.56
N ILE A 101 -3.31 -13.54 22.35
CA ILE A 101 -2.57 -12.57 23.16
C ILE A 101 -3.14 -12.51 24.58
N LYS A 102 -4.49 -12.48 24.73
CA LYS A 102 -5.15 -12.40 26.04
C LYS A 102 -4.92 -13.65 26.89
N ASP A 103 -5.02 -14.82 26.29
CA ASP A 103 -5.06 -16.10 26.99
C ASP A 103 -3.67 -16.74 27.10
N HIS A 104 -2.80 -16.52 26.12
CA HIS A 104 -1.47 -17.15 26.08
C HIS A 104 -0.30 -16.17 26.21
N SER A 105 -0.53 -14.85 26.20
CA SER A 105 0.53 -13.83 26.23
C SER A 105 1.62 -14.05 25.17
N LYS A 106 1.23 -14.57 24.00
CA LYS A 106 2.12 -14.92 22.89
C LYS A 106 1.68 -14.24 21.60
N ILE A 107 2.66 -13.94 20.75
CA ILE A 107 2.47 -13.51 19.36
C ILE A 107 3.18 -14.54 18.50
N TYR A 108 2.44 -15.19 17.61
CA TYR A 108 3.01 -16.14 16.66
C TYR A 108 3.32 -15.42 15.36
N THR A 109 4.52 -15.64 14.82
CA THR A 109 4.94 -15.12 13.52
C THR A 109 5.69 -16.21 12.75
N ALA A 110 5.46 -16.29 11.45
CA ALA A 110 6.18 -17.19 10.55
C ALA A 110 7.59 -16.66 10.20
N CYS A 111 8.02 -15.54 10.78
CA CYS A 111 9.25 -14.84 10.38
C CYS A 111 10.52 -15.33 11.10
N GLY A 112 10.40 -16.27 12.03
CA GLY A 112 11.53 -16.74 12.83
C GLY A 112 12.25 -15.57 13.51
N ALA A 113 13.57 -15.48 13.35
CA ALA A 113 14.39 -14.37 13.86
C ALA A 113 14.46 -13.16 12.89
N GLY A 114 13.76 -13.22 11.75
CA GLY A 114 13.71 -12.15 10.76
C GLY A 114 12.97 -10.91 11.28
N ARG A 115 13.38 -9.73 10.80
CA ARG A 115 12.70 -8.46 11.11
C ARG A 115 11.77 -8.08 9.96
N ILE A 116 10.52 -7.73 10.28
CA ILE A 116 9.59 -7.11 9.34
C ILE A 116 9.47 -5.62 9.67
N PRO A 117 9.75 -4.70 8.73
CA PRO A 117 9.45 -3.28 8.92
C PRO A 117 7.94 -3.01 8.80
N PHE A 118 7.43 -2.14 9.66
CA PHE A 118 6.03 -1.70 9.66
C PHE A 118 5.91 -0.23 9.32
N VAL A 119 4.84 0.12 8.59
CA VAL A 119 4.49 1.50 8.26
C VAL A 119 2.98 1.69 8.45
N CYS A 120 2.55 2.84 8.95
CA CYS A 120 1.12 3.10 9.14
C CYS A 120 0.47 3.64 7.85
N ALA A 121 -0.85 3.48 7.72
CA ALA A 121 -1.59 3.97 6.56
C ALA A 121 -1.51 5.50 6.42
N THR A 122 -1.49 6.22 7.54
CA THR A 122 -1.34 7.68 7.56
C THR A 122 -0.02 8.13 6.95
N ASP A 123 1.09 7.46 7.26
CA ASP A 123 2.39 7.79 6.70
C ASP A 123 2.43 7.52 5.19
N ILE A 124 1.82 6.42 4.74
CA ILE A 124 1.70 6.11 3.31
C ILE A 124 0.89 7.19 2.60
N ALA A 125 -0.23 7.62 3.18
CA ALA A 125 -1.06 8.68 2.62
C ALA A 125 -0.32 10.04 2.60
N ALA A 126 0.45 10.37 3.64
CA ALA A 126 1.27 11.58 3.68
C ALA A 126 2.34 11.56 2.58
N VAL A 127 3.05 10.45 2.40
CA VAL A 127 4.02 10.30 1.30
C VAL A 127 3.33 10.35 -0.06
N ALA A 128 2.14 9.75 -0.21
CA ALA A 128 1.36 9.82 -1.44
C ALA A 128 0.95 11.26 -1.77
N PHE A 129 0.54 12.04 -0.76
CA PHE A 129 0.22 13.45 -0.92
C PHE A 129 1.44 14.24 -1.41
N HIS A 130 2.60 14.10 -0.75
CA HIS A 130 3.84 14.73 -1.19
C HIS A 130 4.20 14.35 -2.62
N ALA A 131 4.13 13.06 -2.97
CA ALA A 131 4.44 12.60 -4.32
C ALA A 131 3.49 13.16 -5.39
N LEU A 132 2.24 13.49 -5.04
CA LEU A 132 1.30 14.14 -5.94
C LEU A 132 1.60 15.64 -6.11
N THR A 133 1.95 16.33 -5.02
CA THR A 133 2.06 17.80 -4.99
C THR A 133 3.45 18.35 -5.29
N ASP A 134 4.50 17.52 -5.23
CA ASP A 134 5.86 17.95 -5.51
C ASP A 134 6.03 18.47 -6.95
N THR A 135 6.93 19.43 -7.14
CA THR A 135 7.21 20.02 -8.46
C THR A 135 7.75 18.99 -9.45
N LYS A 136 8.66 18.12 -8.98
CA LYS A 136 9.25 17.03 -9.75
C LYS A 136 8.52 15.72 -9.46
N SER A 137 8.19 14.96 -10.50
CA SER A 137 7.64 13.62 -10.34
C SER A 137 8.70 12.63 -9.85
N HIS A 138 8.29 11.72 -8.97
CA HIS A 138 9.15 10.68 -8.37
C HIS A 138 9.10 9.39 -9.18
N ASN A 139 9.25 9.51 -10.50
CA ASN A 139 9.18 8.40 -11.44
C ASN A 139 10.25 7.34 -11.09
N TYR A 140 9.81 6.16 -10.66
CA TYR A 140 10.72 5.06 -10.37
C TYR A 140 10.98 4.28 -11.68
N ASN A 141 12.04 4.68 -12.38
CA ASN A 141 12.42 4.15 -13.70
C ASN A 141 13.57 3.14 -13.66
N ARG A 142 13.79 2.44 -12.53
CA ARG A 142 14.93 1.52 -12.39
C ARG A 142 14.72 0.24 -13.21
N THR A 143 15.01 0.30 -14.50
CA THR A 143 15.14 -0.83 -15.44
C THR A 143 16.59 -1.28 -15.64
N SER A 144 17.57 -0.63 -15.01
CA SER A 144 19.00 -0.77 -15.35
C SER A 144 19.90 -1.47 -14.31
N ASP A 145 19.36 -2.05 -13.22
CA ASP A 145 20.18 -2.70 -12.19
C ASP A 145 19.82 -4.19 -11.99
N LEU A 146 19.51 -4.90 -13.08
CA LEU A 146 19.50 -6.36 -13.16
C LEU A 146 20.37 -6.82 -14.32
#